data_AF-X1V355-F1
#
_entry.id   AF-X1V355-F1
#
_cell.length_a   1.000
_cell.length_b   1.000
_cell.length_c   1.000
_cell.angle_alpha   90.00
_cell.angle_beta   90.00
_cell.angle_gamma   90.00
#
_symmetry.space_group_name_H-M   'P 1'
#
loop_
_entity.id
_entity.type
_entity.pdbx_description
1 polymer ?
#
loop_
_entity_poly.entity_id
_entity_poly.type
_entity_poly.pdbx_seq_one_letter_code
_entity_poly.pdbx_strand_id
1 'polypeptide(L)' 'MEDTIIIKGIKGRDFPINPKDKLAVKLAMLFEGQCTIGVYEAIKKYEYTEQRYYQLLKHYEHGGTEAIMDKKRGSD' A
#
# COMPACT_ATOMS: atom_id res chain seq x y z
N MET A 1 -16.47 0.96 14.09
CA MET A 1 -16.49 1.23 12.63
C MET A 1 -15.16 0.74 12.11
N GLU A 2 -15.13 -0.09 11.07
CA GLU A 2 -13.85 -0.47 10.45
C GLU A 2 -13.35 0.73 9.63
N ASP A 3 -12.18 1.26 9.99
CA ASP A 3 -11.58 2.40 9.31
C ASP A 3 -11.25 2.03 7.86
N THR A 4 -12.05 2.53 6.92
CA THR A 4 -11.84 2.28 5.48
C THR A 4 -10.81 3.27 4.95
N ILE A 5 -9.80 2.78 4.23
CA ILE A 5 -8.84 3.65 3.55
C ILE A 5 -9.42 4.09 2.22
N ILE A 6 -9.38 5.39 1.92
CA ILE A 6 -9.96 5.95 0.69
C ILE A 6 -8.86 6.49 -0.22
N ILE A 7 -8.73 5.95 -1.43
CA ILE A 7 -8.00 6.60 -2.53
C ILE A 7 -8.92 7.66 -3.14
N LYS A 8 -8.42 8.89 -3.26
CA LYS A 8 -9.19 9.98 -3.87
C LYS A 8 -9.23 9.81 -5.38
N GLY A 9 -10.44 9.67 -5.90
CA GLY A 9 -10.66 9.41 -7.32
C GLY A 9 -11.10 10.64 -8.09
N ILE A 10 -11.06 10.53 -9.41
CA ILE A 10 -11.45 11.61 -10.32
C ILE A 10 -12.95 11.87 -10.22
N LYS A 11 -13.33 13.14 -10.06
CA LYS A 11 -14.73 13.60 -9.95
C LYS A 11 -15.48 12.93 -8.78
N GLY A 12 -14.81 12.74 -7.64
CA GLY A 12 -15.41 12.18 -6.43
C GLY A 12 -15.72 10.68 -6.51
N ARG A 13 -15.22 9.98 -7.55
CA ARG A 13 -15.28 8.52 -7.65
C ARG A 13 -14.19 7.89 -6.79
N ASP A 14 -14.29 8.11 -5.50
CA ASP A 14 -13.37 7.61 -4.49
C ASP A 14 -13.37 6.07 -4.45
N PHE A 15 -12.20 5.48 -4.22
CA PHE A 15 -12.03 4.03 -4.19
C PHE A 15 -11.73 3.56 -2.76
N PRO A 16 -12.65 2.82 -2.11
CA PRO A 16 -12.44 2.31 -0.76
C PRO A 16 -11.58 1.04 -0.76
N ILE A 17 -10.68 0.94 0.20
CA ILE A 17 -9.81 -0.21 0.46
C ILE A 17 -10.09 -0.73 1.85
N ASN A 18 -10.29 -2.04 1.93
CA ASN A 18 -10.37 -2.75 3.20
C ASN A 18 -8.99 -2.76 3.88
N PRO A 19 -8.81 -2.19 5.08
CA PRO A 19 -7.53 -2.15 5.80
C PRO A 19 -7.00 -3.54 6.20
N LYS A 20 -7.86 -4.57 6.17
CA LYS A 20 -7.49 -5.97 6.42
C LYS A 20 -6.84 -6.62 5.20
N ASP A 21 -7.06 -6.10 3.99
CA ASP A 21 -6.36 -6.54 2.80
C ASP A 21 -4.98 -5.89 2.74
N LYS A 22 -4.00 -6.56 3.35
CA LYS A 22 -2.63 -6.05 3.44
C LYS A 22 -1.94 -5.89 2.09
N LEU A 23 -2.33 -6.68 1.08
CA LEU A 23 -1.76 -6.54 -0.26
C LEU A 23 -2.31 -5.28 -0.92
N ALA A 24 -3.64 -5.07 -0.89
CA ALA A 24 -4.26 -3.87 -1.43
C ALA A 24 -3.74 -2.60 -0.76
N VAL A 25 -3.57 -2.61 0.57
CA VAL A 25 -2.99 -1.49 1.34
C VAL A 25 -1.58 -1.15 0.86
N LYS A 26 -0.70 -2.14 0.69
CA LYS A 26 0.68 -1.90 0.21
C LYS A 26 0.68 -1.34 -1.21
N LEU A 27 -0.13 -1.91 -2.10
CA LEU A 27 -0.23 -1.45 -3.49
C LEU A 27 -0.74 -0.01 -3.57
N ALA A 28 -1.79 0.30 -2.81
CA ALA A 28 -2.36 1.63 -2.75
C ALA A 28 -1.35 2.66 -2.22
N MET A 29 -0.62 2.32 -1.16
CA MET A 29 0.46 3.16 -0.65
C MET A 29 1.55 3.41 -1.70
N LEU A 30 2.02 2.37 -2.40
CA LEU A 30 3.06 2.51 -3.42
C LEU A 30 2.57 3.33 -4.61
N PHE A 31 1.36 3.08 -5.10
CA PHE A 31 0.80 3.83 -6.23
C PHE A 31 0.52 5.28 -5.88
N GLU A 32 -0.10 5.54 -4.72
CA GLU A 32 -0.35 6.91 -4.32
C GLU A 32 0.95 7.66 -4.03
N GLY A 33 1.95 6.99 -3.43
CA GLY A 33 3.27 7.53 -3.13
C GLY A 33 4.12 7.82 -4.38
N GLN A 34 4.07 6.96 -5.40
CA GLN A 34 4.80 7.16 -6.66
C GLN A 34 4.10 8.15 -7.60
N CYS A 35 2.76 8.16 -7.63
CA CYS A 35 2.02 8.80 -8.73
C CYS A 35 1.19 10.01 -8.33
N THR A 36 0.77 10.16 -7.06
CA THR A 36 -0.30 11.13 -6.72
C THR A 36 0.06 12.11 -5.61
N ILE A 37 0.33 11.63 -4.40
CA ILE A 37 0.47 12.47 -3.20
C ILE A 37 1.91 12.52 -2.68
N GLY A 38 2.81 11.74 -3.29
CA GLY A 38 4.20 11.65 -2.88
C GLY A 38 4.43 10.72 -1.70
N VAL A 39 5.68 10.27 -1.54
CA VAL A 39 6.08 9.26 -0.56
C VAL A 39 5.70 9.66 0.87
N TYR A 40 6.01 10.90 1.27
CA TYR A 40 5.80 11.37 2.64
C TYR A 40 4.33 11.37 3.08
N GLU A 41 3.42 11.83 2.22
CA GLU A 41 1.99 11.82 2.53
C GLU A 41 1.41 10.40 2.48
N ALA A 42 1.91 9.55 1.57
CA ALA A 42 1.51 8.15 1.51
C ALA A 42 1.91 7.38 2.78
N ILE A 43 3.16 7.46 3.24
CA ILE A 43 3.59 6.72 4.43
C ILE A 43 2.83 7.12 5.69
N LYS A 44 2.42 8.39 5.81
CA LYS A 44 1.53 8.85 6.89
C LYS A 44 0.13 8.27 6.77
N LYS A 45 -0.48 8.38 5.58
CA LYS A 45 -1.84 7.91 5.30
C LYS A 45 -2.02 6.41 5.56
N TYR A 46 -0.98 5.62 5.27
CA TYR A 46 -1.01 4.16 5.36
C TYR A 46 -0.29 3.60 6.59
N GLU A 47 0.21 4.46 7.48
CA GLU A 47 0.90 4.10 8.72
C GLU A 47 2.17 3.23 8.52
N TYR A 48 2.98 3.58 7.53
CA TYR A 48 4.26 2.95 7.25
C TYR A 48 5.44 3.86 7.59
N THR A 49 6.60 3.26 7.82
CA THR A 49 7.87 4.00 7.88
C THR A 49 8.43 4.19 6.47
N GLU A 50 9.23 5.24 6.27
CA GLU A 50 9.91 5.50 5.00
C GLU A 50 10.83 4.32 4.60
N GLN A 51 11.55 3.73 5.55
CA GLN A 51 12.38 2.55 5.29
C GLN A 51 11.54 1.39 4.76
N ARG A 52 10.38 1.12 5.37
CA ARG A 52 9.51 0.02 4.93
C ARG A 52 8.91 0.30 3.56
N TYR A 53 8.58 1.55 3.25
CA TYR A 53 8.13 1.97 1.93
C TYR A 53 9.14 1.59 0.84
N TYR A 54 10.41 2.02 0.98
CA TYR A 54 11.42 1.75 -0.04
C TYR A 54 11.81 0.27 -0.14
N GLN A 55 11.73 -0.48 0.96
CA GLN A 55 11.88 -1.94 0.91
C GLN A 55 10.77 -2.58 0.05
N LEU A 56 9.51 -2.21 0.29
CA LEU A 56 8.37 -2.73 -0.46
C LEU A 56 8.43 -2.31 -1.93
N LEU A 57 8.78 -1.05 -2.20
CA LEU A 57 8.96 -0.55 -3.57
C LEU A 57 10.00 -1.38 -4.31
N LYS A 58 11.20 -1.54 -3.72
CA LYS A 58 12.27 -2.34 -4.31
C LYS A 58 11.82 -3.78 -4.56
N HIS A 59 11.14 -4.40 -3.60
CA HIS A 59 10.62 -5.77 -3.78
C HIS A 59 9.60 -5.84 -4.92
N TYR A 60 8.68 -4.88 -4.99
CA TYR A 60 7.68 -4.81 -6.05
C TYR A 60 8.31 -4.60 -7.44
N GLU A 61 9.33 -3.75 -7.55
CA GLU A 61 10.05 -3.52 -8.82
C GLU A 61 10.75 -4.79 -9.33
N HIS A 62 11.22 -5.65 -8.43
CA HIS A 62 11.97 -6.87 -8.80
C HIS A 62 11.06 -8.10 -9.01
N GLY A 63 9.93 -8.20 -8.30
CA GLY A 63 9.11 -9.40 -8.28
C GLY A 63 7.60 -9.16 -8.19
N GLY A 64 7.15 -7.94 -8.50
CA GLY A 64 5.75 -7.57 -8.52
C GLY A 64 5.03 -7.80 -7.19
N THR A 65 3.74 -8.13 -7.28
CA THR A 65 2.88 -8.38 -6.11
C THR A 65 3.32 -9.57 -5.28
N GLU A 66 3.90 -10.61 -5.90
CA GLU A 66 4.37 -11.80 -5.21
C GLU A 66 5.47 -11.49 -4.18
N ALA A 67 6.34 -10.54 -4.51
CA ALA A 67 7.45 -10.14 -3.64
C ALA A 67 7.01 -9.31 -2.41
N ILE A 68 5.82 -8.72 -2.44
CA ILE A 68 5.28 -7.90 -1.33
C ILE A 68 4.10 -8.54 -0.60
N MET A 69 3.62 -9.69 -1.08
CA MET A 69 2.58 -10.47 -0.44
C MET A 69 3.07 -11.01 0.90
N ASP A 70 2.23 -10.96 1.93
CA ASP A 70 2.60 -11.54 3.22
C ASP A 70 2.71 -13.05 3.08
N LYS A 71 3.91 -13.58 3.32
CA LYS A 71 4.12 -15.02 3.34
C LYS A 71 3.48 -15.58 4.60
N LYS A 72 2.71 -16.67 4.47
CA LYS A 72 2.24 -17.43 5.63
C LYS A 72 3.47 -17.80 6.46
N ARG A 73 3.46 -17.46 7.75
CA ARG A 73 4.50 -17.87 8.69
C ARG A 73 4.29 -19.36 9.00
N GLY A 74 5.07 -20.21 8.34
CA GLY A 74 5.34 -21.60 8.71
C GLY A 74 4.24 -22.63 8.46
N SER A 75 4.57 -23.65 7.66
CA SER A 75 4.34 -25.05 7.97
C SER A 75 5.31 -25.87 7.12
N ASP A 76 6.56 -25.95 7.59
CA ASP A 76 7.42 -27.13 7.39
C ASP A 76 7.18 -28.06 8.61
#